data_AF-A0A6J2UGI6-F1
#
_entry.id   AF-A0A6J2UGI6-F1
#
_cell.length_a   1.000
_cell.length_b   1.000
_cell.length_c   1.000
_cell.angle_alpha   90.00
_cell.angle_beta   90.00
_cell.angle_gamma   90.00
#
_symmetry.space_group_name_H-M   'P 1'
#
loop_
_entity.id
_entity.type
_entity.pdbx_description
1 polymer ?
#
loop_
_entity_poly.entity_id
_entity_poly.type
_entity_poly.pdbx_seq_one_letter_code
_entity_poly.pdbx_strand_id
1 'polypeptide(L)'
;MNTNVGLKDSKGDMLNADQNAEQPEPEDAAACKIEELPDNCGYKLALQIPKAFYGGFMKGHTKRHIEAATETEIYVPRRSEKSSSLIIKGKERGNLCTALHKIRLLVDTLRKKMRPTHFLAVPLNTGAMQKQFLALKKCILEAQLPGIDTDLFISERCLHLTLGVYVLLDGRERENAMKELQMCRQYFTESYKSFHLNIRGLEIMNDNPSSTRVVYARVEAPELQEFADKCLKHFKQTGLCASAESKRDNVKLHMTILNNRYRKKLNKQSSNSFDAREIIKRFGDYDLGVAQCDEVHLCELGSSGKVNYFYKITGTLKFEDTINTNNN
;
A
#
# COMPACT_ATOMS: atom_id res chain seq x y z
N MET A 1 38.69 -42.74 -22.22
CA MET A 1 38.81 -43.85 -21.25
C MET A 1 38.06 -43.41 -20.00
N ASN A 2 36.94 -44.00 -19.55
CA ASN A 2 36.21 -45.17 -20.05
C ASN A 2 34.70 -44.92 -20.13
N THR A 3 34.04 -45.63 -21.04
CA THR A 3 32.59 -45.70 -21.27
C THR A 3 31.96 -46.97 -20.69
N ASN A 4 30.61 -46.97 -20.61
CA ASN A 4 29.67 -48.12 -20.56
C ASN A 4 29.56 -48.87 -19.19
N VAL A 5 28.52 -49.64 -18.84
CA VAL A 5 27.36 -50.17 -19.61
C VAL A 5 26.02 -50.15 -18.82
N GLY A 6 24.92 -49.69 -19.45
CA GLY A 6 23.57 -50.28 -19.31
C GLY A 6 22.71 -49.91 -18.09
N LEU A 7 21.38 -50.15 -18.09
CA LEU A 7 20.49 -50.72 -19.11
C LEU A 7 19.21 -49.88 -19.28
N LYS A 8 18.52 -50.05 -20.42
CA LYS A 8 17.09 -49.73 -20.54
C LYS A 8 16.27 -50.89 -20.00
N ASP A 9 15.13 -50.61 -19.38
CA ASP A 9 13.89 -51.27 -19.76
C ASP A 9 12.66 -50.43 -19.41
N SER A 10 11.52 -50.72 -20.04
CA SER A 10 10.42 -49.76 -20.19
C SER A 10 9.03 -50.33 -19.90
N LYS A 11 8.22 -49.55 -19.14
CA LYS A 11 6.75 -49.34 -19.20
C LYS A 11 6.14 -49.20 -17.81
N GLY A 12 5.24 -48.23 -17.66
CA GLY A 12 4.51 -47.98 -16.41
C GLY A 12 3.92 -46.57 -16.33
N ASP A 13 3.08 -46.18 -17.30
CA ASP A 13 2.22 -45.00 -17.12
C ASP A 13 1.22 -45.28 -16.00
N MET A 14 1.29 -44.49 -14.92
CA MET A 14 0.13 -44.28 -14.06
C MET A 14 0.15 -42.85 -13.50
N LEU A 15 -0.84 -42.09 -13.96
CA LEU A 15 -1.17 -40.75 -13.49
C LEU A 15 -1.39 -40.76 -11.96
N ASN A 16 -0.75 -39.84 -11.26
CA ASN A 16 -1.25 -39.26 -10.01
C ASN A 16 -0.97 -37.76 -10.10
N ALA A 17 -1.93 -36.98 -10.59
CA ALA A 17 -3.09 -36.51 -9.81
C ALA A 17 -2.65 -35.49 -8.76
N ASP A 18 -2.58 -34.26 -9.27
CA ASP A 18 -2.49 -32.98 -8.59
C ASP A 18 -3.16 -32.98 -7.19
N GLN A 19 -2.35 -32.95 -6.12
CA GLN A 19 -2.80 -32.67 -4.76
C GLN A 19 -2.37 -31.26 -4.34
N ASN A 20 -2.70 -30.26 -5.17
CA ASN A 20 -2.95 -28.92 -4.66
C ASN A 20 -4.20 -28.95 -3.78
N ALA A 21 -4.02 -29.34 -2.52
CA ALA A 21 -5.01 -29.10 -1.48
C ALA A 21 -5.11 -27.58 -1.28
N GLU A 22 -6.07 -26.94 -1.95
CA GLU A 22 -6.48 -25.57 -1.65
C GLU A 22 -6.77 -25.50 -0.15
N GLN A 23 -5.94 -24.79 0.60
CA GLN A 23 -6.28 -24.47 1.97
C GLN A 23 -7.56 -23.64 1.94
N PRO A 24 -8.54 -23.89 2.83
CA PRO A 24 -9.77 -23.12 2.84
C PRO A 24 -9.42 -21.65 3.11
N GLU A 25 -9.50 -20.84 2.05
CA GLU A 25 -9.35 -19.39 2.11
C GLU A 25 -10.31 -18.84 3.18
N PRO A 26 -9.87 -17.87 4.01
CA PRO A 26 -10.69 -17.36 5.09
C PRO A 26 -12.03 -16.82 4.55
N GLU A 27 -13.14 -17.30 5.11
CA GLU A 27 -14.49 -16.94 4.67
C GLU A 27 -14.66 -15.41 4.75
N ASP A 28 -14.96 -14.76 3.61
CA ASP A 28 -15.14 -13.30 3.54
C ASP A 28 -16.21 -12.90 4.55
N ALA A 29 -15.87 -12.03 5.51
CA ALA A 29 -16.76 -11.60 6.59
C ALA A 29 -18.08 -10.95 6.11
N ALA A 30 -18.20 -10.60 4.82
CA ALA A 30 -19.46 -10.22 4.21
C ALA A 30 -20.44 -11.41 4.01
N ALA A 31 -19.99 -12.66 3.94
CA ALA A 31 -20.83 -13.85 3.89
C ALA A 31 -21.71 -13.97 5.15
N CYS A 32 -21.22 -13.55 6.31
CA CYS A 32 -22.01 -13.44 7.55
C CYS A 32 -23.17 -12.44 7.45
N LYS A 33 -23.24 -11.61 6.39
CA LYS A 33 -24.28 -10.60 6.13
C LYS A 33 -25.23 -11.02 5.00
N ILE A 34 -25.22 -12.29 4.61
CA ILE A 34 -26.22 -12.85 3.70
C ILE A 34 -27.54 -12.99 4.47
N GLU A 35 -28.55 -12.27 4.00
CA GLU A 35 -29.94 -12.28 4.48
C GLU A 35 -30.72 -13.40 3.76
N GLU A 36 -31.52 -14.16 4.51
CA GLU A 36 -32.55 -15.03 3.93
C GLU A 36 -33.81 -14.19 3.61
N LEU A 37 -34.41 -14.43 2.45
CA LEU A 37 -35.61 -13.72 2.03
C LEU A 37 -36.87 -14.44 2.55
N PRO A 38 -37.95 -13.71 2.86
CA PRO A 38 -39.23 -14.32 3.24
C PRO A 38 -39.73 -15.37 2.26
N ASP A 39 -40.62 -16.25 2.74
CA ASP A 39 -41.33 -17.25 1.94
C ASP A 39 -40.41 -18.19 1.15
N ASN A 40 -39.22 -18.47 1.70
CA ASN A 40 -38.18 -19.31 1.09
C ASN A 40 -37.75 -18.83 -0.33
N CYS A 41 -37.78 -17.52 -0.56
CA CYS A 41 -37.43 -16.89 -1.84
C CYS A 41 -35.90 -16.82 -2.11
N GLY A 42 -35.10 -17.60 -1.39
CA GLY A 42 -33.64 -17.63 -1.50
C GLY A 42 -32.95 -16.57 -0.62
N TYR A 43 -31.78 -16.13 -1.05
CA TYR A 43 -30.87 -15.29 -0.27
C TYR A 43 -30.50 -13.98 -0.98
N LYS A 44 -30.08 -13.00 -0.19
CA LYS A 44 -29.66 -11.66 -0.62
C LYS A 44 -28.40 -11.21 0.12
N LEU A 45 -27.49 -10.51 -0.57
CA LEU A 45 -26.33 -9.87 0.04
C LEU A 45 -26.14 -8.45 -0.50
N ALA A 46 -25.93 -7.48 0.39
CA ALA A 46 -25.69 -6.08 0.04
C ALA A 46 -24.22 -5.69 0.26
N LEU A 47 -23.48 -5.46 -0.82
CA LEU A 47 -22.05 -5.15 -0.81
C LEU A 47 -21.78 -3.64 -0.93
N GLN A 48 -20.98 -3.14 0.02
CA GLN A 48 -20.44 -1.78 -0.02
C GLN A 48 -19.21 -1.74 -0.94
N ILE A 49 -19.42 -1.39 -2.20
CA ILE A 49 -18.36 -1.26 -3.21
C ILE A 49 -18.33 0.20 -3.71
N PRO A 50 -17.17 0.87 -3.79
CA PRO A 50 -17.08 2.22 -4.33
C PRO A 50 -17.67 2.34 -5.74
N LYS A 51 -18.47 3.40 -5.97
CA LYS A 51 -19.13 3.67 -7.26
C LYS A 51 -18.16 3.74 -8.44
N ALA A 52 -16.87 4.02 -8.19
CA ALA A 52 -15.80 3.98 -9.19
C ALA A 52 -15.63 2.61 -9.88
N PHE A 53 -15.92 1.50 -9.20
CA PHE A 53 -15.81 0.15 -9.77
C PHE A 53 -17.04 -0.28 -10.57
N TYR A 54 -18.18 0.41 -10.46
CA TYR A 54 -19.44 -0.01 -11.12
C TYR A 54 -19.31 -0.11 -12.64
N GLY A 55 -18.52 0.80 -13.24
CA GLY A 55 -18.19 0.75 -14.68
C GLY A 55 -17.38 -0.47 -15.10
N GLY A 56 -16.76 -1.21 -14.17
CA GLY A 56 -16.12 -2.50 -14.44
C GLY A 56 -17.13 -3.63 -14.62
N PHE A 57 -18.17 -3.69 -13.78
CA PHE A 57 -19.26 -4.67 -13.92
C PHE A 57 -20.10 -4.40 -15.18
N MET A 58 -20.34 -3.13 -15.50
CA MET A 58 -21.12 -2.72 -16.67
C MET A 58 -20.37 -2.81 -18.02
N LYS A 59 -19.08 -3.17 -18.03
CA LYS A 59 -18.30 -3.31 -19.27
C LYS A 59 -18.44 -4.70 -19.86
N GLY A 60 -18.89 -4.76 -21.11
CA GLY A 60 -19.01 -6.01 -21.88
C GLY A 60 -19.90 -7.04 -21.18
N HIS A 61 -19.43 -8.29 -21.11
CA HIS A 61 -20.19 -9.40 -20.56
C HIS A 61 -19.84 -9.71 -19.09
N THR A 62 -19.01 -8.91 -18.42
CA THR A 62 -18.44 -9.23 -17.10
C THR A 62 -19.51 -9.55 -16.04
N LYS A 63 -20.54 -8.70 -15.89
CA LYS A 63 -21.66 -8.97 -14.97
C LYS A 63 -22.33 -10.31 -15.29
N ARG A 64 -22.76 -10.48 -16.55
CA ARG A 64 -23.49 -11.67 -17.04
C ARG A 64 -22.69 -12.96 -16.89
N HIS A 65 -21.37 -12.89 -17.06
CA HIS A 65 -20.49 -14.04 -16.88
C HIS A 65 -20.40 -14.48 -15.41
N ILE A 66 -20.34 -13.54 -14.46
CA ILE A 66 -20.40 -13.87 -13.02
C ILE A 66 -21.77 -14.45 -12.67
N GLU A 67 -22.85 -13.81 -13.11
CA GLU A 67 -24.24 -14.26 -12.88
C GLU A 67 -24.47 -15.69 -13.40
N ALA A 68 -24.08 -15.97 -14.65
CA ALA A 68 -24.21 -17.29 -15.25
C ALA A 68 -23.31 -18.35 -14.60
N ALA A 69 -22.10 -17.99 -14.17
CA ALA A 69 -21.17 -18.92 -13.53
C ALA A 69 -21.44 -19.17 -12.03
N THR A 70 -22.46 -18.53 -11.45
CA THR A 70 -22.82 -18.66 -10.02
C THR A 70 -24.32 -18.78 -9.77
N GLU A 71 -25.15 -18.78 -10.81
CA GLU A 71 -26.62 -18.81 -10.70
C GLU A 71 -27.19 -17.71 -9.77
N THR A 72 -26.59 -16.51 -9.84
CA THR A 72 -27.00 -15.33 -9.07
C THR A 72 -27.44 -14.18 -9.98
N GLU A 73 -28.29 -13.30 -9.45
CA GLU A 73 -28.59 -11.99 -10.04
C GLU A 73 -27.74 -10.92 -9.34
N ILE A 74 -27.05 -10.07 -10.12
CA ILE A 74 -26.22 -8.97 -9.60
C ILE A 74 -26.83 -7.63 -9.99
N TYR A 75 -27.33 -6.88 -9.01
CA TYR A 75 -27.83 -5.53 -9.19
C TYR A 75 -26.75 -4.48 -8.88
N VAL A 76 -26.43 -3.63 -9.87
CA VAL A 76 -25.49 -2.51 -9.73
C VAL A 76 -26.29 -1.21 -9.72
N PRO A 77 -26.28 -0.42 -8.62
CA PRO A 77 -27.07 0.81 -8.51
C PRO A 77 -26.75 1.84 -9.59
N ARG A 78 -27.78 2.50 -10.13
CA ARG A 78 -27.63 3.62 -11.06
C ARG A 78 -27.10 4.86 -10.34
N ARG A 79 -26.51 5.80 -11.09
CA ARG A 79 -25.95 7.05 -10.53
C ARG A 79 -26.98 7.90 -9.77
N SER A 80 -28.25 7.83 -10.17
CA SER A 80 -29.38 8.57 -9.59
C SER A 80 -29.94 7.97 -8.30
N GLU A 81 -29.53 6.75 -7.92
CA GLU A 81 -30.07 6.09 -6.74
C GLU A 81 -29.39 6.55 -5.45
N LYS A 82 -30.21 6.70 -4.39
CA LYS A 82 -29.74 6.97 -3.02
C LYS A 82 -28.95 5.78 -2.45
N SER A 83 -29.33 4.55 -2.80
CA SER A 83 -28.57 3.35 -2.44
C SER A 83 -27.22 3.33 -3.17
N SER A 84 -26.19 2.84 -2.48
CA SER A 84 -24.85 2.63 -3.04
C SER A 84 -24.29 1.24 -2.73
N SER A 85 -25.20 0.28 -2.53
CA SER A 85 -24.91 -1.12 -2.28
C SER A 85 -25.13 -1.92 -3.56
N LEU A 86 -24.11 -2.63 -4.05
CA LEU A 86 -24.31 -3.67 -5.06
C LEU A 86 -25.05 -4.83 -4.38
N ILE A 87 -26.13 -5.33 -4.98
CA ILE A 87 -26.92 -6.42 -4.39
C ILE A 87 -26.69 -7.71 -5.19
N ILE A 88 -26.40 -8.80 -4.50
CA ILE A 88 -26.44 -10.16 -5.04
C ILE A 88 -27.72 -10.82 -4.55
N LYS A 89 -28.41 -11.56 -5.42
CA LYS A 89 -29.50 -12.48 -5.05
C LYS A 89 -29.26 -13.85 -5.67
N GLY A 90 -29.79 -14.91 -5.07
CA GLY A 90 -29.70 -16.27 -5.59
C GLY A 90 -30.47 -17.24 -4.71
N LYS A 91 -30.72 -18.45 -5.21
CA LYS A 91 -31.49 -19.46 -4.45
C LYS A 91 -30.72 -20.08 -3.30
N GLU A 92 -29.40 -20.21 -3.44
CA GLU A 92 -28.54 -20.93 -2.49
C GLU A 92 -27.47 -20.01 -1.89
N ARG A 93 -27.22 -20.15 -0.58
CA ARG A 93 -26.21 -19.37 0.14
C ARG A 93 -24.80 -19.53 -0.45
N GLY A 94 -24.42 -20.76 -0.83
CA GLY A 94 -23.10 -21.06 -1.43
C GLY A 94 -22.86 -20.35 -2.77
N ASN A 95 -23.92 -20.17 -3.57
CA ASN A 95 -23.89 -19.43 -4.82
C ASN A 95 -23.61 -17.93 -4.58
N LEU A 96 -24.18 -17.33 -3.52
CA LEU A 96 -23.84 -15.97 -3.12
C LEU A 96 -22.40 -15.83 -2.63
N CYS A 97 -21.87 -16.81 -1.88
CA CYS A 97 -20.46 -16.80 -1.47
C CYS A 97 -19.50 -16.88 -2.68
N THR A 98 -19.81 -17.73 -3.66
CA THR A 98 -19.03 -17.85 -4.90
C THR A 98 -19.10 -16.56 -5.74
N ALA A 99 -20.29 -15.94 -5.84
CA ALA A 99 -20.47 -14.67 -6.51
C ALA A 99 -19.70 -13.53 -5.81
N LEU A 100 -19.76 -13.46 -4.48
CA LEU A 100 -19.00 -12.54 -3.64
C LEU A 100 -17.49 -12.66 -3.93
N HIS A 101 -16.93 -13.87 -3.90
CA HIS A 101 -15.52 -14.09 -4.19
C HIS A 101 -15.12 -13.60 -5.59
N LYS A 102 -15.89 -13.96 -6.64
CA LYS A 102 -15.64 -13.46 -8.02
C LYS A 102 -15.74 -11.93 -8.12
N ILE A 103 -16.64 -11.31 -7.36
CA ILE A 103 -16.79 -9.85 -7.27
C ILE A 103 -15.57 -9.20 -6.59
N ARG A 104 -15.03 -9.79 -5.50
CA ARG A 104 -13.79 -9.32 -4.84
C ARG A 104 -12.61 -9.36 -5.80
N LEU A 105 -12.36 -10.50 -6.46
CA LEU A 105 -11.29 -10.65 -7.45
C LEU A 105 -11.35 -9.60 -8.56
N LEU A 106 -12.56 -9.26 -9.04
CA LEU A 106 -12.75 -8.21 -10.02
C LEU A 106 -12.44 -6.82 -9.46
N VAL A 107 -12.92 -6.49 -8.24
CA VAL A 107 -12.62 -5.22 -7.57
C VAL A 107 -11.11 -5.04 -7.37
N ASP A 108 -10.40 -6.07 -6.91
CA ASP A 108 -8.95 -6.02 -6.71
C ASP A 108 -8.20 -5.86 -8.03
N THR A 109 -8.63 -6.57 -9.08
CA THR A 109 -8.06 -6.46 -10.43
C THR A 109 -8.26 -5.04 -11.01
N LEU A 110 -9.38 -4.39 -10.71
CA LEU A 110 -9.63 -3.00 -11.09
C LEU A 110 -8.80 -2.04 -10.23
N ARG A 111 -8.75 -2.24 -8.90
CA ARG A 111 -8.01 -1.39 -7.96
C ARG A 111 -6.50 -1.39 -8.26
N LYS A 112 -5.94 -2.56 -8.61
CA LYS A 112 -4.53 -2.72 -9.03
C LYS A 112 -4.17 -1.89 -10.28
N LYS A 113 -5.15 -1.42 -11.07
CA LYS A 113 -4.95 -0.54 -12.24
C LYS A 113 -5.13 0.95 -11.92
N MET A 114 -5.56 1.30 -10.71
CA MET A 114 -5.79 2.68 -10.29
C MET A 114 -4.52 3.33 -9.76
N ARG A 115 -4.45 4.67 -9.83
CA ARG A 115 -3.37 5.43 -9.21
C ARG A 115 -3.53 5.41 -7.69
N PRO A 116 -2.44 5.28 -6.91
CA PRO A 116 -2.47 5.50 -5.47
C PRO A 116 -3.07 6.84 -5.08
N THR A 117 -3.68 6.86 -3.90
CA THR A 117 -4.45 8.00 -3.37
C THR A 117 -4.06 8.37 -1.95
N HIS A 118 -3.62 7.39 -1.16
CA HIS A 118 -3.23 7.56 0.24
C HIS A 118 -2.00 6.70 0.55
N PHE A 119 -1.33 7.01 1.65
CA PHE A 119 -0.18 6.25 2.15
C PHE A 119 -0.09 6.38 3.68
N LEU A 120 0.51 5.39 4.33
CA LEU A 120 0.88 5.48 5.75
C LEU A 120 2.25 6.15 5.86
N ALA A 121 2.36 7.15 6.72
CA ALA A 121 3.52 8.01 6.88
C ALA A 121 3.98 8.08 8.34
N VAL A 122 5.26 7.85 8.59
CA VAL A 122 5.96 8.28 9.82
C VAL A 122 6.57 9.66 9.53
N PRO A 123 6.17 10.74 10.23
CA PRO A 123 6.72 12.07 9.99
C PRO A 123 8.18 12.18 10.46
N LEU A 124 9.03 12.85 9.68
CA LEU A 124 10.44 13.15 10.01
C LEU A 124 10.78 14.62 9.70
N ASN A 125 9.77 15.48 9.70
CA ASN A 125 9.78 16.84 9.19
C ASN A 125 9.96 17.93 10.25
N THR A 126 10.55 17.59 11.41
CA THR A 126 10.71 18.50 12.56
C THR A 126 12.11 18.40 13.18
N GLY A 127 12.40 19.28 14.14
CA GLY A 127 13.52 19.13 15.07
C GLY A 127 14.91 19.07 14.41
N ALA A 128 15.75 18.14 14.89
CA ALA A 128 17.11 17.94 14.40
C ALA A 128 17.15 17.35 12.97
N MET A 129 16.24 16.41 12.67
CA MET A 129 16.19 15.72 11.38
C MET A 129 15.98 16.69 10.21
N GLN A 130 15.05 17.64 10.35
CA GLN A 130 14.83 18.68 9.34
C GLN A 130 16.06 19.59 9.15
N LYS A 131 16.78 19.92 10.23
CA LYS A 131 18.01 20.71 10.16
C LYS A 131 19.13 19.97 9.42
N GLN A 132 19.32 18.68 9.70
CA GLN A 132 20.34 17.87 9.01
C GLN A 132 19.99 17.65 7.53
N PHE A 133 18.73 17.43 7.20
CA PHE A 133 18.29 17.41 5.80
C PHE A 133 18.60 18.73 5.07
N LEU A 134 18.34 19.87 5.70
CA LEU A 134 18.63 21.19 5.11
C LEU A 134 20.15 21.43 4.96
N ALA A 135 20.96 20.98 5.91
CA ALA A 135 22.43 21.02 5.81
C ALA A 135 22.94 20.14 4.65
N LEU A 136 22.50 18.88 4.54
CA LEU A 136 22.81 17.99 3.42
C LEU A 136 22.38 18.60 2.08
N LYS A 137 21.15 19.13 2.00
CA LYS A 137 20.64 19.82 0.80
C LYS A 137 21.52 20.99 0.38
N LYS A 138 21.96 21.81 1.34
CA LYS A 138 22.90 22.92 1.09
C LYS A 138 24.23 22.39 0.52
N CYS A 139 24.86 21.42 1.17
CA CYS A 139 26.14 20.86 0.73
C CYS A 139 26.08 20.23 -0.68
N ILE A 140 24.99 19.52 -1.02
CA ILE A 140 24.80 18.95 -2.37
C ILE A 140 24.66 20.05 -3.43
N LEU A 141 23.94 21.14 -3.14
CA LEU A 141 23.75 22.26 -4.07
C LEU A 141 25.04 23.09 -4.24
N GLU A 142 25.78 23.32 -3.15
CA GLU A 142 27.08 24.01 -3.18
C GLU A 142 28.16 23.23 -3.95
N ALA A 143 28.03 21.91 -4.07
CA ALA A 143 28.89 21.08 -4.91
C ALA A 143 28.65 21.25 -6.43
N GLN A 144 27.62 22.02 -6.84
CA GLN A 144 27.31 22.39 -8.24
C GLN A 144 27.30 21.20 -9.22
N LEU A 145 26.73 20.07 -8.79
CA LEU A 145 26.75 18.83 -9.57
C LEU A 145 25.86 18.95 -10.83
N PRO A 146 26.34 18.57 -12.03
CA PRO A 146 25.58 18.71 -13.27
C PRO A 146 24.21 18.04 -13.23
N GLY A 147 23.16 18.78 -13.57
CA GLY A 147 21.79 18.26 -13.60
C GLY A 147 21.18 17.97 -12.23
N ILE A 148 21.75 18.52 -11.15
CA ILE A 148 21.19 18.51 -9.78
C ILE A 148 20.77 19.94 -9.41
N ASP A 149 19.50 20.12 -9.05
CA ASP A 149 18.91 21.41 -8.68
C ASP A 149 17.94 21.25 -7.50
N THR A 150 17.38 22.37 -7.04
CA THR A 150 16.40 22.43 -5.94
C THR A 150 15.15 21.59 -6.20
N ASP A 151 14.78 21.38 -7.46
CA ASP A 151 13.52 20.77 -7.88
C ASP A 151 13.54 19.26 -7.79
N LEU A 152 14.71 18.65 -7.60
CA LEU A 152 14.83 17.24 -7.24
C LEU A 152 14.54 16.97 -5.76
N PHE A 153 14.71 17.94 -4.86
CA PHE A 153 14.59 17.69 -3.43
C PHE A 153 13.14 17.54 -3.01
N ILE A 154 12.89 16.65 -2.04
CA ILE A 154 11.65 16.72 -1.27
C ILE A 154 11.60 18.05 -0.50
N SER A 155 10.40 18.56 -0.19
CA SER A 155 10.30 19.63 0.80
C SER A 155 10.69 19.10 2.18
N GLU A 156 11.45 19.91 2.90
CA GLU A 156 11.83 19.76 4.30
C GLU A 156 10.62 19.58 5.23
N ARG A 157 9.45 20.11 4.84
CA ARG A 157 8.18 19.94 5.59
C ARG A 157 7.49 18.62 5.31
N CYS A 158 7.96 17.86 4.32
CA CYS A 158 7.38 16.62 3.82
C CYS A 158 8.32 15.42 3.98
N LEU A 159 9.36 15.53 4.82
CA LEU A 159 10.21 14.39 5.22
C LEU A 159 9.37 13.36 5.98
N HIS A 160 9.45 12.10 5.56
CA HIS A 160 8.70 10.99 6.13
C HIS A 160 9.28 9.64 5.69
N LEU A 161 8.89 8.58 6.39
CA LEU A 161 8.97 7.19 5.91
C LEU A 161 7.60 6.76 5.40
N THR A 162 7.56 5.93 4.35
CA THR A 162 6.31 5.34 3.85
C THR A 162 6.19 3.89 4.32
N LEU A 163 5.15 3.55 5.08
CA LEU A 163 4.92 2.18 5.56
C LEU A 163 4.02 1.37 4.61
N GLY A 164 3.18 2.03 3.81
CA GLY A 164 2.28 1.38 2.87
C GLY A 164 1.55 2.38 1.98
N VAL A 165 1.01 1.92 0.85
CA VAL A 165 0.42 2.77 -0.20
C VAL A 165 -0.92 2.17 -0.67
N TYR A 166 -1.95 3.02 -0.78
CA TYR A 166 -3.35 2.58 -0.89
C TYR A 166 -4.15 3.31 -1.97
N VAL A 167 -5.22 2.65 -2.40
CA VAL A 167 -6.25 3.20 -3.27
C VAL A 167 -7.56 3.22 -2.49
N LEU A 168 -7.90 4.38 -1.89
CA LEU A 168 -9.09 4.61 -1.08
C LEU A 168 -9.97 5.64 -1.80
N LEU A 169 -11.13 5.21 -2.27
CA LEU A 169 -11.91 5.90 -3.31
C LEU A 169 -13.08 6.73 -2.77
N ASP A 170 -13.57 6.43 -1.57
CA ASP A 170 -14.61 7.21 -0.91
C ASP A 170 -14.34 7.36 0.61
N GLY A 171 -15.27 7.99 1.33
CA GLY A 171 -15.13 8.21 2.77
C GLY A 171 -15.14 6.93 3.61
N ARG A 172 -15.88 5.91 3.17
CA ARG A 172 -16.01 4.62 3.88
C ARG A 172 -14.72 3.82 3.78
N GLU A 173 -14.05 3.84 2.62
CA GLU A 173 -12.74 3.19 2.49
C GLU A 173 -11.65 3.87 3.33
N ARG A 174 -11.72 5.20 3.51
CA ARG A 174 -10.82 5.91 4.44
C ARG A 174 -11.11 5.56 5.90
N GLU A 175 -12.38 5.52 6.28
CA GLU A 175 -12.80 5.09 7.62
C GLU A 175 -12.40 3.63 7.89
N ASN A 176 -12.57 2.73 6.91
CA ASN A 176 -12.12 1.35 7.02
C ASN A 176 -10.60 1.28 7.18
N ALA A 177 -9.82 1.93 6.29
CA ALA A 177 -8.37 1.97 6.40
C ALA A 177 -7.89 2.48 7.78
N MET A 178 -8.61 3.43 8.39
CA MET A 178 -8.32 3.86 9.75
C MET A 178 -8.65 2.81 10.82
N LYS A 179 -9.73 2.05 10.68
CA LYS A 179 -10.04 0.91 11.57
C LYS A 179 -8.98 -0.19 11.45
N GLU A 180 -8.56 -0.55 10.24
CA GLU A 180 -7.48 -1.51 10.00
C GLU A 180 -6.16 -1.03 10.60
N LEU A 181 -5.83 0.26 10.48
CA LEU A 181 -4.65 0.85 11.12
C LEU A 181 -4.74 0.79 12.65
N GLN A 182 -5.91 1.06 13.23
CA GLN A 182 -6.11 0.94 14.67
C GLN A 182 -6.00 -0.52 15.16
N MET A 183 -6.47 -1.50 14.38
CA MET A 183 -6.22 -2.92 14.66
C MET A 183 -4.73 -3.26 14.61
N CYS A 184 -3.95 -2.64 13.72
CA CYS A 184 -2.50 -2.82 13.68
C CYS A 184 -1.79 -2.33 14.96
N ARG A 185 -2.43 -1.55 15.85
CA ARG A 185 -1.89 -1.21 17.18
C ARG A 185 -1.50 -2.46 17.99
N GLN A 186 -2.17 -3.60 17.79
CA GLN A 186 -1.83 -4.87 18.44
C GLN A 186 -0.42 -5.40 18.12
N TYR A 187 0.22 -4.86 17.07
CA TYR A 187 1.59 -5.20 16.67
C TYR A 187 2.65 -4.31 17.31
N PHE A 188 2.24 -3.24 18.00
CA PHE A 188 3.12 -2.40 18.81
C PHE A 188 3.21 -3.00 20.23
N THR A 189 4.43 -3.11 20.75
CA THR A 189 4.71 -3.56 22.12
C THR A 189 5.02 -2.37 23.02
N GLU A 190 4.29 -2.26 24.14
CA GLU A 190 4.38 -1.15 25.10
C GLU A 190 5.78 -0.94 25.69
N SER A 191 6.64 -1.97 25.65
CA SER A 191 8.03 -1.93 26.12
C SER A 191 8.89 -0.82 25.51
N TYR A 192 8.53 -0.31 24.34
CA TYR A 192 9.34 0.68 23.62
C TYR A 192 8.89 2.13 23.78
N LYS A 193 7.60 2.38 24.11
CA LYS A 193 6.89 3.68 24.11
C LYS A 193 6.87 4.45 22.78
N SER A 194 8.00 4.51 22.07
CA SER A 194 8.16 5.05 20.73
C SER A 194 9.17 4.20 19.95
N PHE A 195 9.07 4.20 18.62
CA PHE A 195 10.10 3.58 17.79
C PHE A 195 11.33 4.49 17.71
N HIS A 196 12.51 3.91 17.87
CA HIS A 196 13.79 4.60 17.70
C HIS A 196 14.31 4.35 16.28
N LEU A 197 14.85 5.39 15.65
CA LEU A 197 15.32 5.34 14.28
C LEU A 197 16.73 5.92 14.18
N ASN A 198 17.64 5.21 13.50
CA ASN A 198 18.93 5.71 13.05
C ASN A 198 18.87 5.97 11.53
N ILE A 199 19.11 7.21 11.09
CA ILE A 199 19.00 7.61 9.68
C ILE A 199 20.38 8.04 9.17
N ARG A 200 21.10 7.10 8.55
CA ARG A 200 22.48 7.32 8.10
C ARG A 200 22.77 6.65 6.77
N GLY A 201 23.47 7.39 5.92
CA GLY A 201 23.95 6.97 4.61
C GLY A 201 22.88 7.07 3.52
N LEU A 202 23.31 7.26 2.27
CA LEU A 202 22.48 7.50 1.10
C LEU A 202 22.59 6.35 0.09
N GLU A 203 21.45 5.94 -0.44
CA GLU A 203 21.33 4.90 -1.46
C GLU A 203 20.38 5.34 -2.59
N ILE A 204 20.38 4.56 -3.67
CA ILE A 204 19.54 4.75 -4.85
C ILE A 204 18.47 3.66 -4.95
N MET A 205 17.28 4.00 -5.44
CA MET A 205 16.17 3.04 -5.57
C MET A 205 16.28 2.12 -6.80
N ASN A 206 17.27 2.33 -7.66
CA ASN A 206 17.49 1.59 -8.90
C ASN A 206 18.99 1.36 -9.12
N ASP A 207 19.38 0.26 -9.73
CA ASP A 207 20.78 -0.23 -9.66
C ASP A 207 21.81 0.62 -10.41
N ASN A 208 21.37 1.44 -11.37
CA ASN A 208 22.25 2.32 -12.14
C ASN A 208 22.33 3.76 -11.53
N PRO A 209 23.44 4.15 -10.88
CA PRO A 209 23.60 5.50 -10.31
C PRO A 209 23.64 6.60 -11.37
N SER A 210 24.10 6.34 -12.60
CA SER A 210 24.16 7.36 -13.67
C SER A 210 22.78 7.73 -14.25
N SER A 211 21.76 6.91 -13.97
CA SER A 211 20.37 7.16 -14.38
C SER A 211 19.43 6.90 -13.20
N THR A 212 19.67 7.60 -12.10
CA THR A 212 18.90 7.52 -10.85
C THR A 212 17.56 8.24 -10.97
N ARG A 213 16.51 7.67 -10.34
CA ARG A 213 15.22 8.36 -10.17
C ARG A 213 14.98 8.87 -8.75
N VAL A 214 15.52 8.18 -7.75
CA VAL A 214 15.33 8.46 -6.33
C VAL A 214 16.62 8.20 -5.58
N VAL A 215 17.05 9.18 -4.78
CA VAL A 215 18.06 9.00 -3.72
C VAL A 215 17.33 9.08 -2.38
N TYR A 216 17.60 8.15 -1.49
CA TYR A 216 17.01 8.09 -0.16
C TYR A 216 18.09 7.88 0.91
N ALA A 217 17.82 8.30 2.14
CA ALA A 217 18.60 7.90 3.30
C ALA A 217 18.10 6.55 3.82
N ARG A 218 19.05 5.67 4.17
CA ARG A 218 18.75 4.40 4.85
C ARG A 218 18.15 4.66 6.22
N VAL A 219 17.40 3.69 6.72
CA VAL A 219 16.79 3.73 8.05
C VAL A 219 17.03 2.40 8.74
N GLU A 220 17.64 2.46 9.92
CA GLU A 220 17.81 1.34 10.83
C GLU A 220 16.84 1.57 12.00
N ALA A 221 15.76 0.80 12.02
CA ALA A 221 14.69 0.89 13.03
C ALA A 221 13.99 -0.49 13.16
N PRO A 222 14.61 -1.48 13.85
CA PRO A 222 14.14 -2.88 13.85
C PRO A 222 12.68 -3.05 14.29
N GLU A 223 12.27 -2.33 15.33
CA GLU A 223 10.92 -2.41 15.91
C GLU A 223 9.87 -1.79 14.96
N LEU A 224 10.21 -0.66 14.32
CA LEU A 224 9.35 -0.06 13.30
C LEU A 224 9.27 -0.92 12.03
N GLN A 225 10.36 -1.60 11.68
CA GLN A 225 10.41 -2.52 10.54
C GLN A 225 9.47 -3.70 10.77
N GLU A 226 9.54 -4.35 11.93
CA GLU A 226 8.63 -5.45 12.30
C GLU A 226 7.16 -4.97 12.34
N PHE A 227 6.89 -3.80 12.93
CA PHE A 227 5.56 -3.21 12.93
C PHE A 227 5.04 -2.93 11.51
N ALA A 228 5.88 -2.35 10.65
CA ALA A 228 5.52 -1.99 9.28
C ALA A 228 5.26 -3.23 8.41
N ASP A 229 6.03 -4.31 8.59
CA ASP A 229 5.84 -5.58 7.89
C ASP A 229 4.55 -6.29 8.32
N LYS A 230 4.24 -6.29 9.62
CA LYS A 230 2.95 -6.78 10.14
C LYS A 230 1.78 -5.95 9.62
N CYS A 231 1.90 -4.62 9.59
CA CYS A 231 0.92 -3.72 8.98
C CYS A 231 0.72 -4.04 7.49
N LEU A 232 1.78 -4.20 6.71
CA LEU A 232 1.71 -4.54 5.29
C LEU A 232 0.99 -5.87 5.07
N LYS A 233 1.32 -6.90 5.87
CA LYS A 233 0.67 -8.21 5.82
C LYS A 233 -0.82 -8.14 6.14
N HIS A 234 -1.21 -7.41 7.21
CA HIS A 234 -2.62 -7.16 7.57
C HIS A 234 -3.36 -6.44 6.44
N PHE A 235 -2.82 -5.30 5.97
CA PHE A 235 -3.46 -4.50 4.93
C PHE A 235 -3.59 -5.21 3.58
N LYS A 236 -2.71 -6.16 3.22
CA LYS A 236 -2.88 -6.99 2.02
C LYS A 236 -4.21 -7.75 2.01
N GLN A 237 -4.67 -8.23 3.17
CA GLN A 237 -5.92 -8.99 3.33
C GLN A 237 -7.18 -8.12 3.14
N THR A 238 -7.06 -6.80 3.30
CA THR A 238 -8.18 -5.85 3.21
C THR A 238 -8.61 -5.50 1.77
N GLY A 239 -7.78 -5.83 0.77
CA GLY A 239 -7.98 -5.41 -0.62
C GLY A 239 -7.79 -3.91 -0.88
N LEU A 240 -7.34 -3.10 0.09
CA LEU A 240 -7.18 -1.64 -0.04
C LEU A 240 -5.82 -1.21 -0.63
N CYS A 241 -4.82 -2.10 -0.60
CA CYS A 241 -3.46 -1.85 -1.07
C CYS A 241 -3.37 -1.46 -2.55
N ALA A 242 -2.42 -0.59 -2.87
CA ALA A 242 -2.01 -0.36 -4.25
C ALA A 242 -1.26 -1.59 -4.81
N SER A 243 -1.22 -1.71 -6.15
CA SER A 243 -0.63 -2.87 -6.84
C SER A 243 0.82 -3.17 -6.45
N ALA A 244 1.63 -2.14 -6.19
CA ALA A 244 3.02 -2.30 -5.78
C ALA A 244 3.16 -3.04 -4.44
N GLU A 245 2.35 -2.68 -3.45
CA GLU A 245 2.39 -3.31 -2.11
C GLU A 245 1.88 -4.76 -2.14
N SER A 246 0.97 -5.10 -3.06
CA SER A 246 0.43 -6.47 -3.15
C SER A 246 1.48 -7.53 -3.52
N LYS A 247 2.59 -7.14 -4.16
CA LYS A 247 3.69 -8.03 -4.59
C LYS A 247 4.92 -7.99 -3.67
N ARG A 248 4.85 -7.22 -2.59
CA ARG A 248 6.00 -6.86 -1.76
C ARG A 248 5.91 -7.60 -0.44
N ASP A 249 6.90 -8.38 -0.07
CA ASP A 249 6.83 -9.15 1.18
C ASP A 249 7.03 -8.23 2.40
N ASN A 250 8.10 -7.44 2.38
CA ASN A 250 8.49 -6.54 3.47
C ASN A 250 8.58 -5.07 3.01
N VAL A 251 8.24 -4.15 3.90
CA VAL A 251 8.49 -2.72 3.79
C VAL A 251 10.01 -2.49 3.72
N LYS A 252 10.43 -1.55 2.88
CA LYS A 252 11.80 -1.05 2.82
C LYS A 252 11.73 0.35 3.42
N LEU A 253 12.05 0.48 4.69
CA LEU A 253 12.08 1.78 5.36
C LEU A 253 13.17 2.64 4.71
N HIS A 254 12.79 3.85 4.29
CA HIS A 254 13.68 4.81 3.64
C HIS A 254 13.11 6.22 3.72
N MET A 255 13.96 7.22 3.92
CA MET A 255 13.57 8.62 3.82
C MET A 255 14.01 9.18 2.47
N THR A 256 13.05 9.53 1.59
CA THR A 256 13.38 10.12 0.28
C THR A 256 14.08 11.47 0.46
N ILE A 257 15.25 11.66 -0.17
CA ILE A 257 16.00 12.93 -0.20
C ILE A 257 15.77 13.64 -1.55
N LEU A 258 16.05 12.92 -2.65
CA LEU A 258 15.88 13.40 -4.02
C LEU A 258 14.90 12.49 -4.78
N ASN A 259 14.01 13.05 -5.57
CA ASN A 259 13.13 12.29 -6.45
C ASN A 259 12.78 13.08 -7.72
N ASN A 260 13.11 12.53 -8.88
CA ASN A 260 12.87 13.17 -10.17
C ASN A 260 11.38 13.46 -10.45
N ARG A 261 10.45 12.82 -9.73
CA ARG A 261 9.00 13.11 -9.81
C ARG A 261 8.67 14.57 -9.46
N TYR A 262 9.48 15.23 -8.63
CA TYR A 262 9.24 16.61 -8.20
C TYR A 262 9.57 17.59 -9.33
N ARG A 263 10.77 17.50 -9.91
CA ARG A 263 11.16 18.20 -11.15
C ARG A 263 10.16 17.94 -12.29
N LYS A 264 9.74 16.68 -12.49
CA LYS A 264 8.72 16.31 -13.50
C LYS A 264 7.34 16.94 -13.29
N LYS A 265 6.99 17.31 -12.06
CA LYS A 265 5.73 18.02 -11.74
C LYS A 265 5.78 19.48 -12.19
N LEU A 266 6.96 20.11 -12.12
CA LEU A 266 7.22 21.49 -12.55
C LEU A 266 7.45 21.57 -14.06
N ASN A 267 8.29 20.69 -14.61
CA ASN A 267 8.60 20.62 -16.03
C ASN A 267 8.48 19.16 -16.54
N LYS A 268 7.45 18.87 -17.33
CA LYS A 268 7.18 17.52 -17.86
C LYS A 268 8.24 17.04 -18.86
N GLN A 269 8.90 17.98 -19.55
CA GLN A 269 9.91 17.78 -20.59
C GLN A 269 11.31 17.53 -20.02
N SER A 270 11.51 17.69 -18.71
CA SER A 270 12.76 17.32 -18.03
C SER A 270 13.17 15.85 -18.27
N SER A 271 14.42 15.48 -17.97
CA SER A 271 14.86 14.09 -18.02
C SER A 271 14.01 13.17 -17.13
N ASN A 272 13.93 11.87 -17.44
CA ASN A 272 13.30 10.87 -16.58
C ASN A 272 14.20 10.38 -15.43
N SER A 273 15.46 10.81 -15.40
CA SER A 273 16.48 10.48 -14.39
C SER A 273 17.54 11.58 -14.24
N PHE A 274 18.40 11.47 -13.23
CA PHE A 274 19.58 12.30 -13.00
C PHE A 274 20.78 11.43 -12.60
N ASP A 275 21.99 11.94 -12.73
CA ASP A 275 23.22 11.24 -12.32
C ASP A 275 23.47 11.45 -10.82
N ALA A 276 23.48 10.37 -10.04
CA ALA A 276 23.72 10.40 -8.60
C ALA A 276 25.14 9.94 -8.22
N ARG A 277 26.02 9.59 -9.16
CA ARG A 277 27.34 9.01 -8.86
C ARG A 277 28.17 9.88 -7.91
N GLU A 278 28.27 11.18 -8.20
CA GLU A 278 29.01 12.12 -7.34
C GLU A 278 28.26 12.44 -6.03
N ILE A 279 26.93 12.28 -5.97
CA ILE A 279 26.18 12.41 -4.71
C ILE A 279 26.53 11.26 -3.77
N ILE A 280 26.42 10.02 -4.26
CA ILE A 280 26.72 8.82 -3.47
C ILE A 280 28.21 8.79 -3.09
N LYS A 281 29.11 9.17 -3.98
CA LYS A 281 30.56 9.21 -3.68
C LYS A 281 30.96 10.25 -2.62
N ARG A 282 30.30 11.41 -2.56
CA ARG A 282 30.67 12.52 -1.66
C ARG A 282 29.85 12.55 -0.37
N PHE A 283 28.61 12.08 -0.40
CA PHE A 283 27.65 12.18 0.69
C PHE A 283 27.02 10.82 1.05
N GLY A 284 27.54 9.71 0.52
CA GLY A 284 27.02 8.36 0.71
C GLY A 284 26.99 7.87 2.15
N ASP A 285 27.89 8.37 3.01
CA ASP A 285 27.96 8.01 4.45
C ASP A 285 27.35 9.08 5.37
N TYR A 286 26.67 10.09 4.81
CA TYR A 286 26.15 11.23 5.57
C TYR A 286 25.20 10.81 6.68
N ASP A 287 25.46 11.28 7.89
CA ASP A 287 24.67 11.00 9.08
C ASP A 287 23.60 12.08 9.28
N LEU A 288 22.32 11.72 9.14
CA LEU A 288 21.20 12.62 9.46
C LEU A 288 20.79 12.52 10.93
N GLY A 289 21.38 11.59 11.68
CA GLY A 289 21.18 11.37 13.10
C GLY A 289 19.99 10.49 13.43
N VAL A 290 19.57 10.57 14.69
CA VAL A 290 18.49 9.77 15.26
C VAL A 290 17.16 10.52 15.29
N ALA A 291 16.07 9.75 15.27
CA ALA A 291 14.71 10.24 15.48
C ALA A 291 13.91 9.26 16.36
N GLN A 292 12.78 9.74 16.87
CA GLN A 292 11.75 8.92 17.53
C GLN A 292 10.44 9.06 16.76
N CYS A 293 9.61 8.01 16.81
CA CYS A 293 8.29 7.96 16.19
C CYS A 293 7.26 7.45 17.19
N ASP A 294 6.32 8.31 17.54
CA ASP A 294 5.16 8.10 18.42
C ASP A 294 3.83 7.99 17.63
N GLU A 295 3.81 8.32 16.34
CA GLU A 295 2.60 8.28 15.52
C GLU A 295 2.79 7.90 14.03
N VAL A 296 1.74 7.32 13.45
CA VAL A 296 1.61 6.99 12.02
C VAL A 296 0.37 7.67 11.45
N HIS A 297 0.53 8.43 10.37
CA HIS A 297 -0.54 9.13 9.70
C HIS A 297 -1.01 8.43 8.43
N LEU A 298 -2.33 8.39 8.19
CA LEU A 298 -2.90 8.10 6.88
C LEU A 298 -3.03 9.40 6.07
N CYS A 299 -2.18 9.60 5.08
CA CYS A 299 -2.03 10.87 4.34
C CYS A 299 -2.63 10.83 2.93
N GLU A 300 -3.29 11.91 2.50
CA GLU A 300 -3.74 12.09 1.09
C GLU A 300 -2.52 12.34 0.18
N LEU A 301 -2.30 11.48 -0.80
CA LEU A 301 -1.15 11.57 -1.72
C LEU A 301 -1.27 12.79 -2.64
N GLY A 302 -0.16 13.53 -2.79
CA GLY A 302 -0.12 14.74 -3.63
C GLY A 302 -0.75 15.99 -3.01
N SER A 303 -1.18 15.92 -1.75
CA SER A 303 -1.76 17.05 -0.99
C SER A 303 -0.72 18.06 -0.47
N SER A 304 0.58 17.73 -0.46
CA SER A 304 1.66 18.53 0.13
C SER A 304 1.87 19.94 -0.45
N GLY A 305 1.23 20.28 -1.58
CA GLY A 305 1.19 21.64 -2.14
C GLY A 305 -0.14 22.37 -1.94
N LYS A 306 -1.09 21.77 -1.22
CA LYS A 306 -2.41 22.35 -0.88
C LYS A 306 -2.48 22.88 0.56
N VAL A 307 -1.46 22.59 1.36
CA VAL A 307 -1.39 22.86 2.80
C VAL A 307 0.03 23.30 3.15
N ASN A 308 0.19 24.23 4.08
CA ASN A 308 1.47 24.89 4.37
C ASN A 308 2.40 24.09 5.32
N TYR A 309 1.97 22.92 5.78
CA TYR A 309 2.66 22.08 6.76
C TYR A 309 3.14 20.76 6.11
N PHE A 310 2.52 19.64 6.46
CA PHE A 310 2.81 18.29 5.96
C PHE A 310 1.86 17.93 4.81
N TYR A 311 1.71 16.64 4.49
CA TYR A 311 0.55 16.17 3.72
C TYR A 311 -0.74 16.38 4.53
N LYS A 312 -1.88 16.45 3.83
CA LYS A 312 -3.20 16.40 4.48
C LYS A 312 -3.40 15.03 5.12
N ILE A 313 -3.36 15.01 6.44
CA ILE A 313 -3.66 13.85 7.28
C ILE A 313 -5.18 13.60 7.23
N THR A 314 -5.56 12.33 7.06
CA THR A 314 -6.96 11.84 7.04
C THR A 314 -7.28 10.93 8.22
N GLY A 315 -6.27 10.59 9.02
CA GLY A 315 -6.37 10.00 10.34
C GLY A 315 -4.98 9.64 10.87
N THR A 316 -4.89 9.35 12.17
CA THR A 316 -3.63 9.07 12.87
C THR A 316 -3.82 7.87 13.80
N LEU A 317 -2.80 7.02 13.89
CA LEU A 317 -2.56 6.11 15.01
C LEU A 317 -1.44 6.71 15.86
N LYS A 318 -1.69 6.92 17.15
CA LYS A 318 -0.66 7.24 18.15
C LYS A 318 -0.35 5.98 18.95
N PHE A 319 0.91 5.79 19.32
CA PHE A 319 1.34 4.63 20.11
C PHE A 319 1.15 4.87 21.61
N GLU A 320 1.38 6.09 22.08
CA GLU A 320 0.99 6.52 23.43
C GLU A 320 -0.53 6.64 23.55
N ASP A 321 -1.08 6.13 24.67
CA ASP A 321 -2.41 6.58 25.10
C ASP A 321 -2.29 8.03 25.55
N THR A 322 -3.05 8.94 24.91
CA THR A 322 -3.42 10.18 25.58
C THR A 322 -4.19 9.80 26.84
N ILE A 323 -3.51 9.86 27.99
CA ILE A 323 -4.16 9.87 29.29
C ILE A 323 -5.13 11.04 29.26
N ASN A 324 -6.42 10.73 29.17
CA ASN A 324 -7.45 11.71 29.46
C ASN A 324 -7.31 12.07 30.94
N THR A 325 -6.57 13.15 31.22
CA THR A 325 -6.63 13.86 32.50
C THR A 325 -7.95 14.62 32.59
N ASN A 326 -9.04 13.87 32.54
CA ASN A 326 -10.40 14.25 32.86
C ASN A 326 -10.87 13.25 33.91
N ASN A 327 -10.52 13.50 35.17
CA ASN A 327 -11.26 13.08 36.35
C ASN A 327 -10.68 13.79 37.60
N ASN A 328 -11.44 14.78 38.07
CA ASN A 328 -11.38 15.49 39.36
C ASN A 328 -10.07 16.20 39.75
#